data_AF-P85033-F1
#
_entry.id   AF-P85033-F1
#
_cell.length_a   1.000
_cell.length_b   1.000
_cell.length_c   1.000
_cell.angle_alpha   90.00
_cell.angle_beta   90.00
_cell.angle_gamma   90.00
#
_symmetry.space_group_name_H-M   'P 1'
#
loop_
_entity.id
_entity.type
_entity.pdbx_description
1 polymer ?
#
loop_
_entity_poly.entity_id
_entity_poly.type
_entity_poly.pdbx_seq_one_letter_code
_entity_poly.pdbx_strand_id
1 'polypeptide(L)' 'SCIKHGDFCDGDKDDCQCCRDNGFCSCSGIFGLKWNCRCDVGTT' A
#
# COMPACT_ATOMS: atom_id res chain seq x y z
N SER A 1 -13.58 6.57 3.47
CA SER A 1 -13.53 5.16 3.04
C SER A 1 -12.08 4.77 2.92
N CYS A 2 -11.65 3.66 3.49
CA CYS A 2 -10.28 3.16 3.36
C CYS A 2 -10.21 2.05 2.29
N ILE A 3 -9.01 1.79 1.77
CA ILE A 3 -8.67 0.77 0.78
C ILE A 3 -8.46 -0.56 1.51
N LYS A 4 -9.08 -1.64 1.02
CA LYS A 4 -8.94 -2.96 1.65
C LYS A 4 -7.56 -3.56 1.36
N HIS A 5 -7.10 -4.45 2.22
CA HIS A 5 -5.88 -5.22 1.97
C HIS A 5 -5.95 -5.93 0.62
N GLY A 6 -4.90 -5.79 -0.19
CA GLY A 6 -4.81 -6.32 -1.55
C GLY A 6 -5.39 -5.44 -2.65
N ASP A 7 -6.17 -4.40 -2.33
CA ASP A 7 -6.68 -3.44 -3.32
C ASP A 7 -5.61 -2.40 -3.70
N PHE A 8 -5.80 -1.76 -4.86
CA PHE A 8 -4.89 -0.76 -5.39
C PHE A 8 -4.89 0.54 -4.55
N CYS A 9 -3.69 1.03 -4.22
CA CYS A 9 -3.44 2.32 -3.58
C CYS A 9 -2.58 3.21 -4.48
N ASP A 10 -2.41 4.48 -4.11
CA ASP A 10 -1.78 5.49 -4.97
C ASP A 10 -0.24 5.38 -5.09
N GLY A 11 0.39 4.67 -4.16
CA GLY A 11 1.82 4.40 -4.14
C GLY A 11 2.63 5.15 -3.08
N ASP A 12 1.96 5.91 -2.22
CA ASP A 12 2.58 6.51 -1.05
C ASP A 12 2.48 5.59 0.17
N LYS A 13 3.65 5.20 0.70
CA LYS A 13 3.72 4.43 1.93
C LYS A 13 3.23 5.29 3.09
N ASP A 14 2.47 4.66 3.99
CA ASP A 14 2.08 5.21 5.29
C ASP A 14 1.08 6.39 5.29
N ASP A 15 0.36 6.63 4.20
CA ASP A 15 -0.61 7.72 4.09
C ASP A 15 -2.03 7.39 4.62
N CYS A 16 -2.16 6.31 5.40
CA CYS A 16 -3.41 5.84 5.99
C CYS A 16 -4.52 5.51 4.97
N GLN A 17 -4.20 5.31 3.70
CA GLN A 17 -5.16 4.85 2.71
C GLN A 17 -5.72 3.46 3.04
N CYS A 18 -4.88 2.58 3.60
CA CYS A 18 -5.23 1.20 3.88
C CYS A 18 -6.05 1.06 5.17
N CYS A 19 -7.06 0.19 5.18
CA CYS A 19 -8.01 -0.02 6.29
C CYS A 19 -7.44 -0.62 7.59
N ARG A 20 -6.13 -0.52 7.84
CA ARG A 20 -5.46 -1.14 8.99
C ARG A 20 -4.50 -0.14 9.61
N ASP A 21 -4.43 -0.11 10.94
CA ASP A 21 -3.53 0.78 11.67
C ASP A 21 -2.05 0.59 11.31
N ASN A 22 -1.67 -0.63 10.88
CA ASN A 22 -0.33 -0.95 10.38
C ASN A 22 -0.29 -1.12 8.84
N GLY A 23 -1.33 -0.65 8.15
CA GLY A 23 -1.48 -0.78 6.72
C GLY A 23 -0.66 0.26 5.98
N PHE A 24 0.07 -0.17 4.95
CA PHE A 24 0.87 0.70 4.12
C PHE A 24 0.69 0.36 2.64
N CYS A 25 0.86 1.35 1.76
CA CYS A 25 0.86 1.09 0.33
C CYS A 25 2.19 0.44 -0.10
N SER A 26 2.12 -0.77 -0.61
CA SER A 26 3.28 -1.51 -1.11
C SER A 26 3.27 -1.54 -2.64
N CYS A 27 4.22 -0.85 -3.25
CA CYS A 27 4.44 -0.91 -4.68
C CYS A 27 5.52 -1.92 -5.01
N SER A 28 5.29 -2.68 -6.07
CA SER A 28 6.40 -3.31 -6.79
C SER A 28 7.17 -2.22 -7.54
N GLY A 29 8.44 -2.44 -7.84
CA GLY A 29 9.18 -1.53 -8.70
C GLY A 29 10.53 -2.05 -9.12
N ILE A 30 10.93 -1.69 -10.33
CA ILE A 30 12.25 -1.98 -10.93
C ILE A 30 12.79 -0.66 -11.49
N PHE A 31 14.07 -0.36 -11.21
CA PHE A 31 14.73 0.88 -11.65
C PHE A 31 13.98 2.18 -11.33
N GLY A 32 13.32 2.27 -10.17
CA GLY A 32 12.64 3.49 -9.72
C GLY A 32 11.24 3.70 -10.27
N LEU A 33 10.77 2.86 -11.20
CA LEU A 33 9.36 2.83 -11.59
C LEU A 33 8.55 2.06 -10.55
N LYS A 34 7.55 2.71 -9.95
CA LYS A 34 6.58 2.08 -9.04
C LYS A 34 5.36 1.60 -9.86
N TRP A 35 4.96 0.34 -9.68
CA TRP A 35 3.77 -0.26 -10.28
C TRP A 35 3.16 -1.32 -9.35
N ASN A 36 1.93 -1.74 -9.62
CA ASN A 36 1.21 -2.71 -8.77
C ASN A 36 1.19 -2.31 -7.29
N CYS A 37 0.94 -1.03 -7.01
CA CYS A 37 0.79 -0.50 -5.67
C CYS A 37 -0.49 -1.03 -5.03
N ARG A 38 -0.34 -1.79 -3.94
CA ARG A 38 -1.45 -2.40 -3.20
C ARG A 38 -1.30 -2.24 -1.70
N CYS A 39 -2.43 -2.15 -1.02
CA CYS A 39 -2.45 -2.10 0.43
C CYS A 39 -1.96 -3.40 1.05
N ASP A 40 -0.88 -3.34 1.80
CA ASP A 40 -0.30 -4.44 2.56
C ASP A 40 -0.37 -4.14 4.07
N VAL A 41 -0.06 -5.13 4.90
CA VAL A 41 -0.13 -5.01 6.36
C VAL A 41 1.17 -5.48 7.01
N GLY A 42 1.68 -4.69 7.95
CA GLY A 42 2.83 -5.10 8.75
C GLY A 42 2.52 -6.37 9.55
N THR A 43 3.47 -7.31 9.59
CA THR A 43 3.45 -8.38 10.59
C THR A 43 4.02 -7.79 11.88
N THR A 44 3.19 -7.66 12.90
CA THR A 44 3.60 -7.19 14.24
C THR A 44 4.36 -8.29 14.97
#